data_AF-A0A6A5SCP3-F1
#
_entry.id   AF-A0A6A5SCP3-F1
#
_cell.length_a   1.000
_cell.length_b   1.000
_cell.length_c   1.000
_cell.angle_alpha   90.00
_cell.angle_beta   90.00
_cell.angle_gamma   90.00
#
_symmetry.space_group_name_H-M   'P 1'
#
loop_
_entity.id
_entity.type
_entity.pdbx_description
1 polymer ?
#
loop_
_entity_poly.entity_id
_entity_poly.type
_entity_poly.pdbx_seq_one_letter_code
_entity_poly.pdbx_strand_id
1 'polypeptide(L)'
;MKPPIEDSVMCTGQNVWFLGSLYVCELVVDIPNDAMISWEADGNTYCDSARNLFHHAGTSAAVCSIGGTFVKVKAWRRGMQLESDTIKFVNRISSIPTLRLSSPGHWVRYGNHCLLIKRMEIADTVAQFCKTLALSTSQTLMTANGHGALETFLVDLPQASEPSWKPRTLGPFSSSQLRSYLSNPTVLKDHIKSFHFYHADLGPTNIIVTEDGSIVGIIDWESAAFYPKFWLGTKPLVSTRFFLRGAEKKA
;
A
#
# COMPACT_ATOMS: atom_id res chain seq x y z
N MET A 1 -17.23 7.44 1.60
CA MET A 1 -17.06 7.60 0.15
C MET A 1 -18.47 7.71 -0.44
N LYS A 2 -18.67 8.15 -1.69
CA LYS A 2 -20.00 8.04 -2.34
C LYS A 2 -19.82 7.28 -3.65
N PRO A 3 -20.29 6.02 -3.75
CA PRO A 3 -20.95 5.23 -2.69
C PRO A 3 -19.97 4.79 -1.57
N PRO A 4 -20.45 4.27 -0.41
CA PRO A 4 -19.61 3.67 0.64
C PRO A 4 -18.60 2.61 0.12
N ILE A 5 -17.57 2.26 0.91
CA ILE A 5 -16.50 1.37 0.42
C ILE A 5 -17.03 -0.06 0.20
N GLU A 6 -17.98 -0.48 1.02
CA GLU A 6 -18.75 -1.71 0.94
C GLU A 6 -19.62 -1.80 -0.33
N ASP A 7 -20.03 -0.64 -0.85
CA ASP A 7 -20.83 -0.49 -2.06
C ASP A 7 -19.97 -0.09 -3.27
N SER A 8 -18.63 -0.07 -3.10
CA SER A 8 -17.70 0.22 -4.20
C SER A 8 -17.50 -1.00 -5.11
N VAL A 9 -18.10 -2.14 -4.79
CA VAL A 9 -18.22 -3.26 -5.73
C VAL A 9 -19.65 -3.81 -5.64
N MET A 10 -20.47 -3.59 -6.67
CA MET A 10 -21.88 -3.99 -6.68
C MET A 10 -22.20 -4.93 -7.83
N CYS A 11 -22.85 -6.04 -7.52
CA CYS A 11 -23.49 -6.89 -8.52
C CYS A 11 -24.84 -6.29 -8.95
N THR A 12 -25.00 -6.02 -10.23
CA THR A 12 -26.22 -5.41 -10.80
C THR A 12 -26.99 -6.30 -11.77
N GLY A 13 -26.43 -7.46 -12.13
CA GLY A 13 -27.09 -8.45 -12.97
C GLY A 13 -26.44 -9.83 -12.83
N GLN A 14 -26.97 -10.82 -13.54
CA GLN A 14 -26.45 -12.20 -13.50
C GLN A 14 -24.98 -12.30 -13.86
N ASN A 15 -24.45 -11.32 -14.60
CA ASN A 15 -23.07 -11.25 -15.05
C ASN A 15 -22.58 -9.79 -15.24
N VAL A 16 -23.10 -8.82 -14.49
CA VAL A 16 -22.74 -7.38 -14.65
C VAL A 16 -22.51 -6.75 -13.29
N TRP A 17 -21.36 -6.08 -13.13
CA TRP A 17 -20.96 -5.48 -11.86
C TRP A 17 -20.40 -4.07 -12.03
N PHE A 18 -20.58 -3.22 -11.02
CA PHE A 18 -19.93 -1.92 -10.92
C PHE A 18 -18.75 -1.97 -9.95
N LEU A 19 -17.59 -1.49 -10.39
CA LEU A 19 -16.44 -1.17 -9.53
C LEU A 19 -16.35 0.36 -9.38
N GLY A 20 -16.65 0.84 -8.19
CA GLY A 20 -16.83 2.25 -7.88
C GLY A 20 -17.96 2.84 -8.72
N SER A 21 -17.75 4.06 -9.22
CA SER A 21 -18.75 4.79 -10.01
C SER A 21 -18.45 4.83 -11.51
N LEU A 22 -17.37 4.19 -11.98
CA LEU A 22 -16.83 4.42 -13.33
C LEU A 22 -16.59 3.15 -14.14
N TYR A 23 -16.48 2.00 -13.50
CA TYR A 23 -16.13 0.77 -14.18
C TYR A 23 -17.29 -0.21 -14.10
N VAL A 24 -17.67 -0.74 -15.26
CA VAL A 24 -18.56 -1.88 -15.39
C VAL A 24 -17.71 -3.08 -15.74
N CYS A 25 -18.06 -4.20 -15.18
CA CYS A 25 -17.44 -5.48 -15.44
C CYS A 25 -18.55 -6.43 -15.94
N GLU A 26 -18.19 -7.36 -16.83
CA GLU A 26 -19.09 -8.43 -17.26
C GLU A 26 -18.37 -9.77 -17.53
N LEU A 27 -19.06 -10.89 -17.31
CA LEU A 27 -18.59 -12.20 -17.82
C LEU A 27 -18.80 -12.22 -19.33
N VAL A 28 -17.72 -12.43 -20.10
CA VAL A 28 -17.76 -12.35 -21.57
C VAL A 28 -17.20 -13.63 -22.21
N VAL A 29 -17.80 -14.03 -23.33
CA VAL A 29 -17.30 -15.15 -24.15
C VAL A 29 -16.11 -14.71 -24.99
N ASP A 30 -16.10 -13.44 -25.44
CA ASP A 30 -15.03 -12.80 -26.19
C ASP A 30 -14.66 -11.47 -25.53
N ILE A 31 -13.38 -11.15 -25.44
CA ILE A 31 -12.90 -9.90 -24.83
C ILE A 31 -13.26 -8.71 -25.73
N PRO A 32 -14.05 -7.72 -25.24
CA PRO A 32 -14.36 -6.51 -26.00
C PRO A 32 -13.09 -5.73 -26.37
N ASN A 33 -13.08 -5.08 -27.55
CA ASN A 33 -11.94 -4.29 -28.01
C ASN A 33 -11.62 -3.07 -27.11
N ASP A 34 -12.57 -2.65 -26.28
CA ASP A 34 -12.45 -1.57 -25.29
C ASP A 34 -12.21 -2.08 -23.86
N ALA A 35 -11.97 -3.38 -23.67
CA ALA A 35 -11.63 -3.95 -22.38
C ALA A 35 -10.29 -3.41 -21.86
N MET A 36 -10.35 -2.76 -20.69
CA MET A 36 -9.19 -2.23 -19.97
C MET A 36 -8.24 -3.33 -19.48
N ILE A 37 -8.79 -4.48 -19.07
CA ILE A 37 -8.07 -5.65 -18.57
C ILE A 37 -8.97 -6.87 -18.64
N SER A 38 -8.40 -8.05 -18.88
CA SER A 38 -9.08 -9.35 -18.80
C SER A 38 -8.15 -10.36 -18.11
N TRP A 39 -8.73 -11.40 -17.53
CA TRP A 39 -7.97 -12.57 -17.06
C TRP A 39 -8.80 -13.83 -17.22
N GLU A 40 -8.11 -14.96 -17.22
CA GLU A 40 -8.72 -16.28 -17.24
C GLU A 40 -8.69 -16.88 -15.84
N ALA A 41 -9.81 -17.46 -15.43
CA ALA A 41 -9.91 -18.30 -14.25
C ALA A 41 -10.87 -19.46 -14.55
N ASP A 42 -10.63 -20.66 -14.00
CA ASP A 42 -11.54 -21.81 -14.11
C ASP A 42 -12.04 -22.14 -15.55
N GLY A 43 -11.24 -21.85 -16.59
CA GLY A 43 -11.61 -22.09 -18.00
C GLY A 43 -12.55 -21.06 -18.63
N ASN A 44 -12.80 -19.92 -17.96
CA ASN A 44 -13.60 -18.81 -18.46
C ASN A 44 -12.78 -17.52 -18.52
N THR A 45 -13.12 -16.65 -19.48
CA THR A 45 -12.58 -15.29 -19.56
C THR A 45 -13.50 -14.33 -18.81
N TYR A 46 -12.96 -13.68 -17.77
CA TYR A 46 -13.73 -12.75 -16.95
C TYR A 46 -13.34 -11.30 -17.25
N CYS A 47 -14.34 -10.43 -17.18
CA CYS A 47 -14.19 -9.09 -16.66
C CYS A 47 -15.02 -9.01 -15.32
N ASP A 48 -14.54 -8.23 -14.34
CA ASP A 48 -14.52 -8.40 -12.85
C ASP A 48 -15.75 -8.65 -11.90
N SER A 49 -16.28 -9.88 -11.80
CA SER A 49 -17.42 -10.25 -10.93
C SER A 49 -17.26 -10.02 -9.41
N ALA A 50 -18.31 -9.76 -8.60
CA ALA A 50 -18.18 -9.99 -7.15
C ALA A 50 -19.46 -10.47 -6.46
N ARG A 51 -19.26 -11.47 -5.58
CA ARG A 51 -19.71 -11.49 -4.17
C ARG A 51 -18.79 -12.45 -3.41
N ASN A 52 -17.86 -11.91 -2.64
CA ASN A 52 -17.21 -12.50 -1.45
C ASN A 52 -16.26 -11.45 -0.85
N LEU A 53 -16.79 -10.59 0.03
CA LEU A 53 -15.98 -9.65 0.80
C LEU A 53 -15.08 -10.45 1.74
N PHE A 54 -13.78 -10.50 1.43
CA PHE A 54 -12.82 -11.32 2.15
C PHE A 54 -12.28 -10.59 3.40
N HIS A 55 -12.13 -9.27 3.30
CA HIS A 55 -11.65 -8.47 4.43
C HIS A 55 -12.15 -7.03 4.37
N HIS A 56 -12.55 -6.52 5.54
CA HIS A 56 -12.96 -5.14 5.76
C HIS A 56 -11.89 -4.41 6.59
N ALA A 57 -11.20 -3.44 5.99
CA ALA A 57 -10.17 -2.64 6.65
C ALA A 57 -10.72 -1.23 6.96
N GLY A 58 -11.74 -1.19 7.83
CA GLY A 58 -12.44 0.04 8.19
C GLY A 58 -13.17 0.68 7.01
N THR A 59 -13.33 2.00 7.02
CA THR A 59 -14.11 2.75 6.01
C THR A 59 -13.31 3.15 4.77
N SER A 60 -12.03 2.74 4.69
CA SER A 60 -11.08 3.24 3.70
C SER A 60 -10.50 2.17 2.78
N ALA A 61 -10.66 0.88 3.07
CA ALA A 61 -10.23 -0.19 2.17
C ALA A 61 -11.02 -1.48 2.39
N ALA A 62 -11.16 -2.27 1.33
CA ALA A 62 -11.72 -3.61 1.38
C ALA A 62 -10.96 -4.53 0.40
N VAL A 63 -10.99 -5.83 0.67
CA VAL A 63 -10.50 -6.85 -0.26
C VAL A 63 -11.66 -7.76 -0.61
N CYS A 64 -11.94 -7.86 -1.89
CA CYS A 64 -12.95 -8.73 -2.48
C CYS A 64 -12.26 -9.89 -3.21
N SER A 65 -12.93 -11.04 -3.27
CA SER A 65 -12.53 -12.11 -4.18
C SER A 65 -13.46 -12.15 -5.38
N ILE A 66 -12.84 -12.19 -6.56
CA ILE A 66 -13.49 -12.14 -7.86
C ILE A 66 -12.93 -13.28 -8.71
N GLY A 67 -13.74 -14.32 -8.97
CA GLY A 67 -13.31 -15.49 -9.74
C GLY A 67 -11.98 -16.10 -9.26
N GLY A 68 -11.78 -16.18 -7.93
CA GLY A 68 -10.53 -16.68 -7.33
C GLY A 68 -9.37 -15.67 -7.24
N THR A 69 -9.50 -14.50 -7.86
CA THR A 69 -8.53 -13.38 -7.77
C THR A 69 -8.89 -12.46 -6.61
N PHE A 70 -7.89 -11.94 -5.90
CA PHE A 70 -8.11 -10.96 -4.82
C PHE A 70 -7.97 -9.53 -5.33
N VAL A 71 -9.03 -8.74 -5.21
CA VAL A 71 -9.08 -7.34 -5.60
C VAL A 71 -9.13 -6.46 -4.37
N LYS A 72 -8.14 -5.57 -4.22
CA LYS A 72 -8.10 -4.56 -3.15
C LYS A 72 -8.73 -3.27 -3.67
N VAL A 73 -9.79 -2.83 -3.03
CA VAL A 73 -10.38 -1.49 -3.23
C VAL A 73 -9.98 -0.56 -2.10
N LYS A 74 -9.78 0.71 -2.43
CA LYS A 74 -9.34 1.70 -1.45
C LYS A 74 -9.89 3.09 -1.73
N ALA A 75 -10.05 3.86 -0.66
CA ALA A 75 -10.28 5.29 -0.71
C ALA A 75 -9.23 6.00 -1.53
N TRP A 76 -9.74 6.78 -2.47
CA TRP A 76 -8.93 7.51 -3.42
C TRP A 76 -9.44 8.95 -3.53
N ARG A 77 -8.56 9.86 -3.94
CA ARG A 77 -8.91 11.21 -4.36
C ARG A 77 -8.08 11.62 -5.57
N ARG A 78 -8.62 12.57 -6.33
CA ARG A 78 -7.92 13.15 -7.48
C ARG A 78 -6.53 13.66 -7.07
N GLY A 79 -5.53 13.27 -7.85
CA GLY A 79 -4.13 13.65 -7.63
C GLY A 79 -3.34 12.72 -6.71
N MET A 80 -3.92 11.60 -6.23
CA MET A 80 -3.16 10.54 -5.56
C MET A 80 -2.49 9.61 -6.56
N GLN A 81 -1.27 9.19 -6.22
CA GLN A 81 -0.57 8.11 -6.92
C GLN A 81 -1.28 6.76 -6.73
N LEU A 82 -1.33 5.97 -7.80
CA LEU A 82 -1.79 4.59 -7.75
C LEU A 82 -0.70 3.66 -7.23
N GLU A 83 -1.08 2.68 -6.40
CA GLU A 83 -0.15 1.65 -5.90
C GLU A 83 0.57 0.92 -7.05
N SER A 84 -0.14 0.67 -8.17
CA SER A 84 0.43 0.04 -9.36
C SER A 84 1.57 0.84 -9.99
N ASP A 85 1.50 2.18 -9.96
CA ASP A 85 2.57 3.04 -10.46
C ASP A 85 3.75 3.08 -9.50
N THR A 86 3.49 3.03 -8.19
CA THR A 86 4.54 2.81 -7.20
C THR A 86 5.29 1.49 -7.44
N ILE A 87 4.55 0.39 -7.66
CA ILE A 87 5.15 -0.93 -7.93
C ILE A 87 6.00 -0.89 -9.20
N LYS A 88 5.52 -0.27 -10.28
CA LYS A 88 6.32 -0.08 -11.51
C LYS A 88 7.61 0.69 -11.22
N PHE A 89 7.55 1.72 -10.39
CA PHE A 89 8.74 2.47 -9.96
C PHE A 89 9.71 1.58 -9.19
N VAL A 90 9.24 0.83 -8.19
CA VAL A 90 10.06 -0.08 -7.37
C VAL A 90 10.77 -1.12 -8.23
N ASN A 91 10.05 -1.75 -9.16
CA ASN A 91 10.60 -2.75 -10.07
C ASN A 91 11.64 -2.18 -11.04
N ARG A 92 11.62 -0.86 -11.28
CA ARG A 92 12.62 -0.17 -12.10
C ARG A 92 13.90 0.13 -11.31
N ILE A 93 13.78 0.43 -10.02
CA ILE A 93 14.91 0.87 -9.19
C ILE A 93 15.53 -0.27 -8.36
N SER A 94 14.90 -1.43 -8.30
CA SER A 94 15.31 -2.52 -7.42
C SER A 94 14.77 -3.88 -7.89
N SER A 95 15.39 -4.95 -7.42
CA SER A 95 14.90 -6.33 -7.59
C SER A 95 14.08 -6.81 -6.38
N ILE A 96 13.54 -5.89 -5.59
CA ILE A 96 12.74 -6.23 -4.41
C ILE A 96 11.46 -6.92 -4.88
N PRO A 97 11.09 -8.09 -4.30
CA PRO A 97 9.91 -8.81 -4.74
C PRO A 97 8.65 -7.98 -4.45
N THR A 98 8.00 -7.48 -5.49
CA THR A 98 6.68 -6.85 -5.41
C THR A 98 5.64 -7.90 -5.78
N LEU A 99 4.67 -8.14 -4.91
CA LEU A 99 3.59 -9.08 -5.23
C LEU A 99 2.46 -8.33 -5.93
N ARG A 100 2.16 -8.73 -7.17
CA ARG A 100 0.85 -8.46 -7.76
C ARG A 100 -0.07 -9.59 -7.33
N LEU A 101 -1.18 -9.27 -6.66
CA LEU A 101 -2.18 -10.24 -6.24
C LEU A 101 -2.86 -10.83 -7.49
N SER A 102 -2.26 -11.86 -8.10
CA SER A 102 -2.84 -12.53 -9.27
C SER A 102 -2.77 -14.05 -9.20
N SER A 103 -2.50 -14.66 -8.03
CA SER A 103 -2.52 -16.13 -7.91
C SER A 103 -2.94 -16.65 -6.53
N PRO A 104 -3.88 -17.61 -6.46
CA PRO A 104 -4.27 -18.28 -5.23
C PRO A 104 -3.25 -19.38 -4.90
N GLY A 105 -2.15 -18.99 -4.28
CA GLY A 105 -1.20 -19.91 -3.64
C GLY A 105 -1.43 -19.98 -2.13
N HIS A 106 -1.03 -21.09 -1.50
CA HIS A 106 -0.95 -21.21 -0.03
C HIS A 106 0.16 -20.27 0.48
N TRP A 107 -0.17 -19.01 0.76
CA TRP A 107 0.75 -18.03 1.32
C TRP A 107 0.54 -17.90 2.82
N VAL A 108 1.61 -18.02 3.60
CA VAL A 108 1.57 -17.72 5.04
C VAL A 108 1.93 -16.25 5.22
N ARG A 109 0.97 -15.45 5.72
CA ARG A 109 1.29 -14.09 6.17
C ARG A 109 2.25 -14.19 7.35
N TYR A 110 3.28 -13.35 7.38
CA TYR A 110 4.23 -13.33 8.50
C TYR A 110 3.47 -13.18 9.83
N GLY A 111 3.47 -14.26 10.61
CA GLY A 111 2.74 -14.45 11.85
C GLY A 111 3.48 -15.45 12.74
N ASN A 112 2.94 -15.73 13.92
CA ASN A 112 3.63 -16.37 15.05
C ASN A 112 4.27 -17.76 14.79
N HIS A 113 4.13 -18.33 13.61
CA HIS A 113 4.61 -19.67 13.23
C HIS A 113 6.04 -19.71 12.67
N CYS A 114 6.69 -18.56 12.42
CA CYS A 114 8.10 -18.56 12.00
C CYS A 114 9.03 -18.69 13.22
N LEU A 115 9.99 -19.64 13.18
CA LEU A 115 11.02 -19.82 14.21
C LEU A 115 11.84 -18.53 14.42
N LEU A 116 12.28 -18.27 15.66
CA LEU A 116 12.96 -17.02 16.04
C LEU A 116 14.21 -16.71 15.19
N ILE A 117 14.99 -17.73 14.83
CA ILE A 117 16.20 -17.58 13.98
C ILE A 117 15.84 -17.07 12.58
N LYS A 118 14.81 -17.67 11.95
CA LYS A 118 14.32 -17.25 10.63
C LYS A 118 13.78 -15.81 10.65
N ARG A 119 13.21 -15.36 11.78
CA ARG A 119 12.74 -13.97 11.92
C ARG A 119 13.86 -12.95 11.81
N MET A 120 15.05 -13.26 12.35
CA MET A 120 16.21 -12.36 12.27
C MET A 120 16.76 -12.29 10.85
N GLU A 121 16.87 -13.43 10.16
CA GLU A 121 17.32 -13.48 8.75
C GLU A 121 16.36 -12.71 7.82
N ILE A 122 15.06 -12.86 8.05
CA ILE A 122 14.02 -12.07 7.36
C ILE A 122 14.19 -10.59 7.67
N ALA A 123 14.37 -10.21 8.94
CA ALA A 123 14.55 -8.82 9.34
C ALA A 123 15.81 -8.20 8.71
N ASP A 124 16.93 -8.93 8.66
CA ASP A 124 18.16 -8.48 8.00
C ASP A 124 17.94 -8.26 6.50
N THR A 125 17.25 -9.19 5.84
CA THR A 125 16.90 -9.06 4.42
C THR A 125 16.01 -7.84 4.19
N VAL A 126 15.00 -7.63 5.03
CA VAL A 126 14.10 -6.45 4.96
C VAL A 126 14.86 -5.15 5.22
N ALA A 127 15.83 -5.16 6.13
CA ALA A 127 16.69 -4.00 6.37
C ALA A 127 17.56 -3.68 5.14
N GLN A 128 18.03 -4.69 4.41
CA GLN A 128 18.71 -4.49 3.13
C GLN A 128 17.78 -3.93 2.06
N PHE A 129 16.53 -4.40 1.98
CA PHE A 129 15.53 -3.79 1.09
C PHE A 129 15.31 -2.31 1.40
N CYS A 130 15.18 -1.94 2.68
CA CYS A 130 15.09 -0.54 3.09
C CYS A 130 16.30 0.29 2.63
N LYS A 131 17.51 -0.25 2.76
CA LYS A 131 18.73 0.41 2.29
C LYS A 131 18.75 0.58 0.77
N THR A 132 18.39 -0.46 0.02
CA THR A 132 18.30 -0.41 -1.45
C THR A 132 17.30 0.63 -1.92
N LEU A 133 16.09 0.68 -1.34
CA LEU A 133 15.09 1.70 -1.67
C LEU A 133 15.63 3.11 -1.38
N ALA A 134 16.30 3.29 -0.24
CA ALA A 134 16.84 4.59 0.18
C ALA A 134 17.97 5.14 -0.71
N LEU A 135 18.56 4.31 -1.59
CA LEU A 135 19.49 4.77 -2.62
C LEU A 135 18.81 5.69 -3.65
N SER A 136 17.51 5.50 -3.88
CA SER A 136 16.72 6.42 -4.70
C SER A 136 16.41 7.68 -3.91
N THR A 137 16.81 8.84 -4.44
CA THR A 137 16.68 10.13 -3.76
C THR A 137 15.88 11.15 -4.57
N SER A 138 15.35 12.15 -3.85
CA SER A 138 14.63 13.29 -4.40
C SER A 138 14.99 14.58 -3.64
N GLN A 139 14.78 15.73 -4.28
CA GLN A 139 14.86 17.06 -3.65
C GLN A 139 13.54 17.47 -2.97
N THR A 140 12.49 16.68 -3.17
CA THR A 140 11.14 16.93 -2.65
C THR A 140 10.58 15.69 -1.97
N LEU A 141 9.79 15.91 -0.91
CA LEU A 141 8.88 14.92 -0.37
C LEU A 141 7.75 14.74 -1.36
N MET A 142 7.71 13.60 -2.04
CA MET A 142 6.71 13.27 -3.05
C MET A 142 6.64 11.77 -3.28
N THR A 143 5.57 11.29 -3.91
CA THR A 143 5.48 9.92 -4.39
C THR A 143 6.40 9.70 -5.62
N ALA A 144 6.49 8.46 -6.10
CA ALA A 144 7.32 8.11 -7.26
C ALA A 144 7.08 8.97 -8.53
N ASN A 145 5.83 9.42 -8.73
CA ASN A 145 5.39 10.23 -9.88
C ASN A 145 5.17 11.70 -9.52
N GLY A 146 5.67 12.17 -8.38
CA GLY A 146 5.61 13.59 -8.03
C GLY A 146 4.28 14.06 -7.42
N HIS A 147 3.45 13.15 -6.91
CA HIS A 147 2.26 13.51 -6.15
C HIS A 147 2.57 13.64 -4.65
N GLY A 148 1.59 14.12 -3.87
CA GLY A 148 1.72 14.15 -2.42
C GLY A 148 1.68 12.73 -1.81
N ALA A 149 2.49 12.50 -0.77
CA ALA A 149 2.64 11.21 -0.12
C ALA A 149 1.49 10.89 0.85
N LEU A 150 1.06 9.64 0.92
CA LEU A 150 0.07 9.20 1.93
C LEU A 150 0.80 8.82 3.22
N GLU A 151 0.88 9.75 4.19
CA GLU A 151 1.53 9.50 5.48
C GLU A 151 0.76 10.15 6.63
N THR A 152 -0.02 9.36 7.36
CA THR A 152 -0.98 9.85 8.36
C THR A 152 -0.33 10.43 9.60
N PHE A 153 0.92 10.08 9.91
CA PHE A 153 1.59 10.56 11.11
C PHE A 153 2.29 11.91 10.91
N LEU A 154 2.50 12.31 9.64
CA LEU A 154 3.11 13.59 9.30
C LEU A 154 2.10 14.64 8.82
N VAL A 155 0.82 14.27 8.66
CA VAL A 155 -0.25 15.22 8.28
C VAL A 155 -0.96 15.78 9.50
N ASP A 156 -1.41 17.03 9.40
CA ASP A 156 -2.25 17.66 10.40
C ASP A 156 -3.58 16.93 10.57
N LEU A 157 -4.16 17.11 11.75
CA LEU A 157 -5.47 16.58 12.10
C LEU A 157 -6.54 17.05 11.10
N PRO A 158 -7.62 16.26 10.94
CA PRO A 158 -8.80 16.69 10.21
C PRO A 158 -9.35 18.03 10.62
N GLN A 159 -9.53 18.92 9.62
CA GLN A 159 -10.62 19.88 9.70
C GLN A 159 -11.91 19.07 9.90
N ALA A 160 -12.72 19.48 10.88
CA ALA A 160 -13.93 18.76 11.29
C ALA A 160 -14.96 18.54 10.15
N SER A 161 -14.83 19.28 9.05
CA SER A 161 -15.68 19.20 7.86
C SER A 161 -15.31 18.06 6.90
N GLU A 162 -14.10 17.49 6.98
CA GLU A 162 -13.69 16.39 6.11
C GLU A 162 -13.97 15.03 6.75
N PRO A 163 -14.55 14.08 6.00
CA PRO A 163 -14.83 12.76 6.55
C PRO A 163 -13.52 11.98 6.76
N SER A 164 -13.48 11.19 7.85
CA SER A 164 -12.29 10.44 8.28
C SER A 164 -11.76 9.41 7.27
N TRP A 165 -12.62 8.92 6.37
CA TRP A 165 -12.24 7.97 5.31
C TRP A 165 -11.48 8.63 4.15
N LYS A 166 -11.52 9.95 4.01
CA LYS A 166 -10.93 10.66 2.87
C LYS A 166 -9.41 10.72 3.03
N PRO A 167 -8.63 10.19 2.08
CA PRO A 167 -7.18 10.18 2.18
C PRO A 167 -6.60 11.60 2.11
N ARG A 168 -5.48 11.78 2.81
CA ARG A 168 -4.74 13.05 2.86
C ARG A 168 -3.35 12.81 2.36
N THR A 169 -2.90 13.73 1.52
CA THR A 169 -1.58 13.68 0.94
C THR A 169 -0.74 14.80 1.53
N LEU A 170 0.50 14.47 1.89
CA LEU A 170 1.52 15.39 2.34
C LEU A 170 2.37 15.83 1.14
N GLY A 171 2.48 17.13 0.91
CA GLY A 171 3.26 17.67 -0.20
C GLY A 171 2.59 17.51 -1.57
N PRO A 172 3.35 17.63 -2.68
CA PRO A 172 4.82 17.66 -2.72
C PRO A 172 5.45 18.83 -1.98
N PHE A 173 6.54 18.59 -1.23
CA PHE A 173 7.24 19.64 -0.48
C PHE A 173 8.74 19.65 -0.73
N SER A 174 9.29 20.83 -1.00
CA SER A 174 10.73 21.07 -0.82
C SER A 174 11.11 21.00 0.66
N SER A 175 12.41 20.96 0.94
CA SER A 175 12.91 21.00 2.31
C SER A 175 12.46 22.24 3.09
N SER A 176 12.32 23.41 2.45
CA SER A 176 11.84 24.63 3.11
C SER A 176 10.35 24.57 3.41
N GLN A 177 9.55 24.04 2.47
CA GLN A 177 8.11 23.86 2.66
C GLN A 177 7.81 22.87 3.77
N LEU A 178 8.51 21.72 3.81
CA LEU A 178 8.31 20.73 4.87
C LEU A 178 8.72 21.28 6.25
N ARG A 179 9.79 22.06 6.34
CA ARG A 179 10.18 22.74 7.58
C ARG A 179 9.11 23.73 8.06
N SER A 180 8.58 24.53 7.13
CA SER A 180 7.50 25.46 7.44
C SER A 180 6.23 24.73 7.87
N TYR A 181 5.95 23.57 7.28
CA TYR A 181 4.77 22.76 7.56
C TYR A 181 4.82 22.18 8.99
N LEU A 182 5.92 21.50 9.34
CA LEU A 182 6.03 20.77 10.60
C LEU A 182 6.10 21.66 11.85
N SER A 183 6.27 22.98 11.70
CA SER A 183 6.13 24.04 12.73
C SER A 183 6.86 23.83 14.07
N ASN A 184 7.70 22.80 14.21
CA ASN A 184 8.40 22.45 15.45
C ASN A 184 9.93 22.37 15.23
N PRO A 185 10.70 23.38 15.69
CA PRO A 185 12.13 23.48 15.41
C PRO A 185 13.01 22.42 16.10
N THR A 186 12.51 21.69 17.10
CA THR A 186 13.33 20.70 17.83
C THR A 186 13.46 19.35 17.14
N VAL A 187 12.53 18.98 16.24
CA VAL A 187 12.56 17.70 15.49
C VAL A 187 13.44 17.80 14.24
N LEU A 188 13.67 19.02 13.73
CA LEU A 188 14.33 19.29 12.44
C LEU A 188 15.68 19.99 12.60
N LYS A 189 16.45 19.63 13.63
CA LYS A 189 17.81 20.16 13.82
C LYS A 189 18.75 19.82 12.66
N ASP A 190 18.49 18.72 11.96
CA ASP A 190 19.17 18.37 10.72
C ASP A 190 18.52 19.09 9.55
N HIS A 191 19.32 19.83 8.78
CA HIS A 191 18.91 20.33 7.48
C HIS A 191 18.46 19.15 6.63
N ILE A 192 17.16 19.04 6.36
CA ILE A 192 16.64 18.12 5.33
C ILE A 192 17.28 18.53 4.00
N LYS A 193 18.31 17.80 3.58
CA LYS A 193 19.05 18.04 2.32
C LYS A 193 18.44 17.27 1.16
N SER A 194 17.93 16.08 1.43
CA SER A 194 17.36 15.17 0.45
C SER A 194 16.30 14.29 1.10
N PHE A 195 15.47 13.71 0.24
CA PHE A 195 14.44 12.74 0.58
C PHE A 195 14.82 11.39 -0.02
N HIS A 196 14.52 10.30 0.69
CA HIS A 196 14.88 8.94 0.34
C HIS A 196 13.64 8.11 0.15
N PHE A 197 13.61 7.30 -0.90
CA PHE A 197 12.45 6.46 -1.18
C PHE A 197 12.28 5.39 -0.09
N TYR A 198 11.10 5.28 0.48
CA TYR A 198 10.78 4.37 1.57
C TYR A 198 9.32 3.95 1.50
N HIS A 199 9.02 2.71 1.90
CA HIS A 199 7.69 2.10 1.82
C HIS A 199 6.66 2.79 2.74
N ALA A 200 7.11 3.37 3.86
CA ALA A 200 6.33 3.98 4.94
C ALA A 200 5.29 3.08 5.62
N ASP A 201 4.71 2.10 4.95
CA ASP A 201 3.83 1.11 5.58
C ASP A 201 4.45 -0.28 5.70
N LEU A 202 5.77 -0.36 5.75
CA LEU A 202 6.46 -1.64 5.85
C LEU A 202 6.36 -2.13 7.29
N GLY A 203 5.80 -3.32 7.46
CA GLY A 203 5.74 -4.02 8.72
C GLY A 203 5.58 -5.51 8.46
N PRO A 204 5.73 -6.35 9.51
CA PRO A 204 5.60 -7.80 9.41
C PRO A 204 4.38 -8.25 8.58
N THR A 205 3.22 -7.63 8.78
CA THR A 205 1.97 -8.00 8.10
C THR A 205 1.96 -7.76 6.59
N ASN A 206 2.90 -6.97 6.07
CA ASN A 206 3.03 -6.60 4.66
C ASN A 206 4.19 -7.35 3.97
N ILE A 207 4.76 -8.35 4.65
CA ILE A 207 5.80 -9.23 4.14
C ILE A 207 5.21 -10.63 3.99
N ILE A 208 5.28 -11.16 2.78
CA ILE A 208 4.85 -12.52 2.45
C ILE A 208 6.09 -13.42 2.43
N VAL A 209 6.01 -14.49 3.20
CA VAL A 209 7.09 -15.46 3.34
C VAL A 209 6.58 -16.87 3.07
N THR A 210 7.43 -17.71 2.51
CA THR A 210 7.20 -19.15 2.41
C THR A 210 7.55 -19.84 3.73
N GLU A 211 7.14 -21.10 3.90
CA GLU A 211 7.37 -21.87 5.15
C GLU A 211 8.87 -22.05 5.47
N ASP A 212 9.71 -22.09 4.43
CA ASP A 212 11.16 -22.15 4.55
C ASP A 212 11.77 -20.83 5.07
N GLY A 213 11.04 -19.71 5.02
CA GLY A 213 11.49 -18.38 5.47
C GLY A 213 11.89 -17.44 4.34
N SER A 214 11.76 -17.85 3.07
CA SER A 214 12.09 -17.00 1.92
C SER A 214 11.05 -15.89 1.73
N ILE A 215 11.50 -14.65 1.49
CA ILE A 215 10.59 -13.52 1.18
C ILE A 215 10.19 -13.59 -0.29
N VAL A 216 8.89 -13.75 -0.53
CA VAL A 216 8.33 -13.88 -1.88
C VAL A 216 7.55 -12.64 -2.33
N GLY A 217 7.29 -11.71 -1.42
CA GLY A 217 6.58 -10.49 -1.77
C GLY A 217 6.48 -9.46 -0.65
N ILE A 218 6.58 -8.20 -1.03
CA ILE A 218 6.15 -7.05 -0.23
C ILE A 218 4.92 -6.44 -0.90
N ILE A 219 3.92 -6.11 -0.08
CA ILE A 219 2.62 -5.57 -0.49
C ILE A 219 2.33 -4.23 0.20
N ASP A 220 1.27 -3.54 -0.25
CA ASP A 220 0.74 -2.30 0.37
C ASP A 220 1.64 -1.07 0.13
N TRP A 221 2.07 -0.89 -1.13
CA TRP A 221 3.03 0.14 -1.56
C TRP A 221 2.44 1.55 -1.70
N GLU A 222 1.17 1.73 -1.38
CA GLU A 222 0.43 2.99 -1.48
C GLU A 222 1.01 4.18 -0.68
N SER A 223 1.69 3.89 0.42
CA SER A 223 2.32 4.91 1.27
C SER A 223 3.77 5.17 0.86
N ALA A 224 4.30 4.45 -0.12
CA ALA A 224 5.70 4.59 -0.49
C ALA A 224 5.95 5.90 -1.23
N ALA A 225 6.96 6.63 -0.76
CA ALA A 225 7.31 7.95 -1.25
C ALA A 225 8.73 8.31 -0.83
N PHE A 226 9.21 9.48 -1.27
CA PHE A 226 10.45 10.06 -0.82
C PHE A 226 10.24 10.80 0.51
N TYR A 227 10.88 10.32 1.57
CA TYR A 227 10.74 10.83 2.93
C TYR A 227 12.07 11.37 3.48
N PRO A 228 12.06 12.30 4.44
CA PRO A 228 13.29 12.77 5.07
C PRO A 228 13.93 11.61 5.86
N LYS A 229 15.27 11.61 5.92
CA LYS A 229 16.03 10.50 6.52
C LYS A 229 15.58 10.14 7.95
N PHE A 230 15.23 11.12 8.78
CA PHE A 230 14.75 10.85 10.13
C PHE A 230 13.49 9.95 10.13
N TRP A 231 12.60 10.13 9.14
CA TRP A 231 11.35 9.39 9.05
C TRP A 231 11.55 7.90 8.81
N LEU A 232 12.57 7.53 8.03
CA LEU A 232 12.92 6.12 7.77
C LEU A 232 13.23 5.36 9.06
N GLY A 233 13.84 6.04 10.05
CA GLY A 233 14.13 5.47 11.37
C GLY A 233 12.99 5.60 12.37
N THR A 234 12.21 6.69 12.30
CA THR A 234 11.10 6.95 13.23
C THR A 234 9.86 6.12 12.92
N LYS A 235 9.52 5.93 11.63
CA LYS A 235 8.26 5.29 11.22
C LYS A 235 8.06 3.89 11.83
N PRO A 236 9.07 3.00 11.86
CA PRO A 236 8.93 1.70 12.52
C PRO A 236 8.62 1.77 14.03
N LEU A 237 9.03 2.84 14.71
CA LEU A 237 8.83 3.02 16.15
C LEU A 237 7.41 3.47 16.50
N VAL A 238 6.75 4.21 15.59
CA VAL A 238 5.41 4.77 15.80
C VAL A 238 4.31 3.94 15.14
N SER A 239 4.67 3.08 14.18
CA SER A 239 3.71 2.23 13.49
C SER A 239 3.33 1.04 14.34
N THR A 240 2.04 0.94 14.68
CA THR A 240 1.50 -0.19 15.44
C THR A 240 1.66 -1.53 14.75
N ARG A 241 1.93 -1.53 13.43
CA ARG A 241 2.17 -2.73 12.63
C ARG A 241 3.44 -3.49 13.04
N PHE A 242 4.36 -2.87 13.76
CA PHE A 242 5.52 -3.55 14.36
C PHE A 242 5.24 -4.14 15.75
N PHE A 243 4.08 -3.86 16.37
CA PHE A 243 3.68 -4.53 17.60
C PHE A 243 3.19 -5.95 17.29
N LEU A 244 4.11 -6.90 17.26
CA LEU A 244 3.77 -8.32 17.27
C LEU A 244 3.08 -8.61 18.62
N ARG A 245 1.86 -9.17 18.58
CA ARG A 245 1.14 -9.59 19.79
C ARG A 245 2.04 -10.51 20.62
N GLY A 246 2.42 -10.05 21.82
CA GLY A 246 3.31 -10.77 22.74
C GLY A 246 4.58 -10.02 23.14
N ALA A 247 4.92 -8.90 22.49
CA ALA A 247 5.93 -8.00 23.02
C ALA A 247 5.30 -7.14 24.13
N GLU A 248 5.64 -7.46 25.39
CA GLU A 248 5.30 -6.63 26.54
C GLU A 248 5.68 -5.17 26.26
N LYS A 249 4.73 -4.27 26.52
CA LYS A 249 5.02 -2.83 26.55
C LYS A 249 6.11 -2.62 27.60
N LYS A 250 7.35 -2.37 27.17
CA LYS A 250 8.32 -1.76 28.09
C LYS A 250 7.84 -0.33 28.36
N ALA A 251 7.45 -0.12 29.62
CA ALA A 251 7.11 1.16 30.20
C ALA A 251 8.30 2.14 30.15
#